data_AF-A0A9X1RWV9-F1
#
_entry.id   AF-A0A9X1RWV9-F1
#
_cell.length_a   1.000
_cell.length_b   1.000
_cell.length_c   1.000
_cell.angle_alpha   90.00
_cell.angle_beta   90.00
_cell.angle_gamma   90.00
#
_symmetry.space_group_name_H-M   'P 1'
#
loop_
_entity.id
_entity.type
_entity.pdbx_description
1 polymer ?
#
loop_
_entity_poly.entity_id
_entity_poly.type
_entity_poly.pdbx_seq_one_letter_code
_entity_poly.pdbx_strand_id
1 'polypeptide(L)'
;MTFVEQEIAHISRVMPLSLAGDFEEPVMGVDYWRKRLYTLLKQNHLTHVQLGTVDTLLRQLDGCEALGRWLPQATKKVARFPVRVREGRLAAVV
;
A
#
# COMPACT_ATOMS: atom_id res chain seq x y z
N MET A 1 -11.69 -7.93 -24.33
CA MET A 1 -11.32 -7.61 -22.94
C MET A 1 -11.05 -6.12 -22.83
N THR A 2 -11.79 -5.44 -21.97
CA THR A 2 -11.60 -4.01 -21.68
C THR A 2 -10.36 -3.79 -20.81
N PHE A 3 -9.84 -2.56 -20.79
CA PHE A 3 -8.72 -2.18 -19.92
C PHE A 3 -9.04 -2.44 -18.44
N VAL A 4 -10.29 -2.24 -18.04
CA VAL A 4 -10.78 -2.47 -16.66
C VAL A 4 -10.75 -3.95 -16.29
N GLU A 5 -11.15 -4.85 -17.20
CA GLU A 5 -11.06 -6.30 -16.96
C GLU A 5 -9.61 -6.76 -16.75
N GLN A 6 -8.68 -6.19 -17.52
CA GLN A 6 -7.26 -6.50 -17.40
C GLN A 6 -6.66 -5.93 -16.11
N GLU A 7 -6.99 -4.70 -15.73
CA GLU A 7 -6.59 -4.11 -14.43
C GLU A 7 -7.11 -4.96 -13.27
N ILE A 8 -8.37 -5.40 -13.30
CA ILE A 8 -8.94 -6.25 -12.24
C ILE A 8 -8.22 -7.61 -12.17
N ALA A 9 -8.00 -8.26 -13.32
CA ALA A 9 -7.27 -9.53 -13.37
C ALA A 9 -5.82 -9.38 -12.89
N HIS A 10 -5.17 -8.27 -13.24
CA HIS A 10 -3.82 -7.94 -12.81
C HIS A 10 -3.75 -7.72 -11.30
N ILE A 11 -4.62 -6.86 -10.74
CA ILE A 11 -4.69 -6.60 -9.29
C ILE A 11 -4.98 -7.90 -8.54
N SER A 12 -5.92 -8.72 -9.03
CA SER A 12 -6.26 -10.00 -8.41
C SER A 12 -5.10 -10.97 -8.30
N ARG A 13 -4.09 -10.86 -9.18
CA ARG A 13 -2.94 -11.76 -9.22
C ARG A 13 -1.75 -11.17 -8.47
N VAL A 14 -1.50 -9.87 -8.64
CA VAL A 14 -0.36 -9.16 -8.02
C VAL A 14 -0.59 -8.87 -6.54
N MET A 15 -1.83 -8.57 -6.13
CA MET A 15 -2.14 -8.30 -4.73
C MET A 15 -1.75 -9.45 -3.80
N PRO A 16 -2.26 -10.69 -3.96
CA PRO A 16 -1.89 -11.79 -3.06
C PRO A 16 -0.39 -12.14 -3.11
N LEU A 17 0.25 -12.00 -4.28
CA LEU A 17 1.70 -12.18 -4.42
C LEU A 17 2.51 -11.11 -3.66
N SER A 18 2.04 -9.86 -3.69
CA SER A 18 2.64 -8.76 -2.92
C SER A 18 2.43 -8.94 -1.42
N LEU A 19 1.30 -9.51 -1.01
CA LEU A 19 0.97 -9.79 0.40
C LEU A 19 1.74 -10.99 0.96
N ALA A 20 2.15 -11.94 0.12
CA ALA A 20 2.86 -13.15 0.54
C ALA A 20 4.33 -12.90 0.99
N GLY A 21 4.88 -11.71 0.74
CA GLY A 21 6.19 -11.32 1.26
C GLY A 21 7.40 -11.85 0.48
N ASP A 22 7.21 -12.34 -0.75
CA ASP A 22 8.33 -12.70 -1.65
C ASP A 22 9.09 -11.47 -2.17
N PHE A 23 8.56 -10.26 -1.92
CA PHE A 23 9.24 -9.01 -2.20
C PHE A 23 9.99 -8.55 -0.94
N GLU A 24 11.33 -8.50 -1.03
CA GLU A 24 12.25 -8.06 0.03
C GLU A 24 11.93 -6.64 0.56
N GLU A 25 11.19 -5.85 -0.22
CA GLU A 25 10.53 -4.63 0.22
C GLU A 25 9.04 -4.67 -0.13
N PRO A 26 8.12 -4.42 0.82
CA PRO A 26 6.72 -4.22 0.50
C PRO A 26 6.57 -2.90 -0.28
N VAL A 27 6.67 -2.98 -1.61
CA VAL A 27 6.58 -1.83 -2.53
C VAL A 27 5.24 -1.09 -2.38
N MET A 28 4.18 -1.78 -1.95
CA MET A 28 2.85 -1.19 -1.76
C MET A 28 2.15 -1.79 -0.54
N GLY A 29 1.70 -0.92 0.37
CA GLY A 29 0.96 -1.33 1.56
C GLY A 29 -0.51 -1.68 1.30
N VAL A 30 -1.17 -2.34 2.25
CA VAL A 30 -2.63 -2.60 2.25
C VAL A 30 -3.45 -1.34 2.00
N ASP A 31 -3.06 -0.20 2.57
CA ASP A 31 -3.71 1.09 2.35
C ASP A 31 -3.70 1.52 0.87
N TYR A 32 -2.60 1.24 0.17
CA TYR A 32 -2.47 1.52 -1.27
C TYR A 32 -3.44 0.66 -2.08
N TRP A 33 -3.47 -0.66 -1.85
CA TRP A 33 -4.36 -1.57 -2.57
C TRP A 33 -5.82 -1.24 -2.30
N ARG A 34 -6.18 -0.90 -1.06
CA ARG A 34 -7.52 -0.45 -0.68
C ARG A 34 -7.91 0.81 -1.46
N LYS A 35 -7.05 1.84 -1.51
CA LYS A 35 -7.28 3.06 -2.32
C LYS A 35 -7.40 2.77 -3.82
N ARG A 36 -6.58 1.87 -4.36
CA ARG A 36 -6.63 1.46 -5.78
C ARG A 36 -7.97 0.82 -6.12
N LEU A 37 -8.43 -0.14 -5.30
CA LEU A 37 -9.72 -0.81 -5.48
C LEU A 37 -10.90 0.18 -5.36
N TYR A 38 -10.87 1.11 -4.39
CA TYR A 38 -11.88 2.17 -4.29
C TYR A 38 -11.88 3.15 -5.48
N THR A 39 -10.71 3.45 -6.04
CA THR A 39 -10.61 4.28 -7.25
C THR A 39 -11.21 3.56 -8.44
N LEU A 40 -11.02 2.24 -8.54
CA LEU A 40 -11.59 1.40 -9.56
C LEU A 40 -13.12 1.32 -9.41
N LEU A 41 -13.63 1.19 -8.18
CA LEU A 41 -15.08 1.27 -7.87
C LEU A 41 -15.72 2.60 -8.27
N LYS A 42 -14.96 3.71 -8.22
CA LYS A 42 -15.45 5.02 -8.67
C LYS A 42 -15.56 5.13 -10.19
N GLN A 43 -15.07 4.17 -10.96
CA GLN A 43 -15.22 4.16 -12.42
C GLN A 43 -16.63 3.71 -12.80
N ASN A 44 -17.36 4.55 -13.54
CA ASN A 44 -18.80 4.40 -13.84
C ASN A 44 -19.14 3.26 -14.84
N HIS A 45 -18.19 2.38 -15.17
CA HIS A 45 -18.31 1.37 -16.23
C HIS A 45 -18.13 -0.07 -15.73
N LEU A 46 -18.18 -0.29 -14.42
CA LEU A 46 -18.05 -1.63 -13.86
C LEU A 46 -19.33 -2.46 -14.07
N THR A 47 -19.15 -3.64 -14.63
CA THR A 47 -20.19 -4.66 -14.71
C THR A 47 -20.37 -5.35 -13.36
N HIS A 48 -21.51 -6.00 -13.17
CA HIS A 48 -21.83 -6.71 -11.91
C HIS A 48 -20.81 -7.80 -11.56
N VAL A 49 -20.24 -8.44 -12.57
CA VAL A 49 -19.16 -9.44 -12.40
C VAL A 49 -17.89 -8.77 -11.88
N GLN A 50 -17.51 -7.63 -12.44
CA GLN A 50 -16.34 -6.87 -12.00
C GLN A 50 -16.48 -6.35 -10.57
N LEU A 51 -17.67 -5.88 -10.20
CA LEU A 51 -17.98 -5.48 -8.83
C LEU A 51 -17.81 -6.64 -7.84
N GLY A 52 -18.32 -7.83 -8.20
CA GLY A 52 -18.16 -9.04 -7.38
C GLY A 52 -16.69 -9.44 -7.20
N THR A 53 -15.88 -9.33 -8.25
CA THR A 53 -14.44 -9.58 -8.17
C THR A 53 -13.75 -8.58 -7.24
N VAL A 54 -14.06 -7.28 -7.35
CA VAL A 54 -13.48 -6.24 -6.50
C VAL A 54 -13.89 -6.43 -5.03
N ASP A 55 -15.14 -6.77 -4.76
CA ASP A 55 -15.62 -7.06 -3.40
C ASP A 55 -14.91 -8.28 -2.79
N THR A 56 -14.70 -9.33 -3.59
CA THR A 56 -13.95 -10.52 -3.17
C THR A 56 -12.50 -10.18 -2.83
N LEU A 57 -11.87 -9.25 -3.57
CA LEU A 57 -10.51 -8.77 -3.28
C LEU A 57 -10.47 -7.94 -1.99
N LEU A 58 -11.46 -7.08 -1.75
CA LEU A 58 -11.56 -6.32 -0.50
C LEU A 58 -11.70 -7.25 0.72
N ARG A 59 -12.49 -8.32 0.62
CA ARG A 59 -12.60 -9.33 1.68
C ARG A 59 -11.31 -10.11 1.93
N GLN A 60 -10.55 -10.43 0.87
CA GLN A 60 -9.23 -11.05 1.03
C GLN A 60 -8.23 -10.13 1.75
N LEU A 61 -8.25 -8.84 1.42
CA LEU A 61 -7.47 -7.80 2.11
C LEU A 61 -7.80 -7.75 3.60
N ASP A 62 -9.09 -7.73 3.94
CA ASP A 62 -9.57 -7.69 5.32
C ASP A 62 -9.18 -8.96 6.10
N GLY A 63 -9.32 -10.14 5.49
CA GLY A 63 -8.88 -11.40 6.08
C GLY A 63 -7.37 -11.47 6.32
N CYS A 64 -6.55 -10.93 5.40
CA CYS A 64 -5.10 -10.84 5.59
C CYS A 64 -4.70 -9.89 6.73
N GLU A 65 -5.40 -8.76 6.87
CA GLU A 65 -5.22 -7.81 7.97
C GLU A 65 -5.63 -8.45 9.31
N ALA A 66 -6.77 -9.13 9.37
CA ALA A 66 -7.28 -9.81 10.56
C ALA A 66 -6.41 -10.98 11.02
N LEU A 67 -5.83 -11.75 10.08
CA LEU A 67 -4.94 -12.87 10.40
C LEU A 67 -3.55 -12.42 10.89
N GLY A 68 -3.25 -11.12 10.91
CA GLY A 68 -1.92 -10.60 11.25
C GLY A 68 -0.82 -11.06 10.29
N ARG A 69 -1.18 -11.74 9.20
CA ARG A 69 -0.29 -12.16 8.12
C ARG A 69 0.22 -10.94 7.34
N TRP A 70 -0.49 -9.83 7.49
CA TRP A 70 -0.03 -8.49 7.17
C TRP A 70 0.38 -7.78 8.47
N LEU A 71 1.66 -7.79 8.82
CA LEU A 71 2.15 -6.77 9.73
C LEU A 71 2.09 -5.44 8.97
N PRO A 72 1.30 -4.44 9.41
CA PRO A 72 1.56 -3.09 8.93
C PRO A 72 3.02 -2.82 9.27
N GLN A 73 3.84 -2.58 8.24
CA GLN A 73 5.03 -1.78 8.39
C GLN A 73 4.49 -0.45 8.88
N ALA A 74 4.31 -0.32 10.20
CA ALA A 74 3.92 0.89 10.86
C ALA A 74 4.77 1.93 10.19
N THR A 75 4.14 2.86 9.47
CA THR A 75 4.85 3.90 8.75
C THR A 75 5.85 4.41 9.74
N LYS A 76 7.12 4.08 9.52
CA LYS A 76 8.23 4.73 10.17
C LYS A 76 8.07 6.14 9.65
N LYS A 77 7.20 6.91 10.34
CA LYS A 77 7.21 8.35 10.33
C LYS A 77 8.68 8.61 10.45
N VAL A 78 9.24 9.11 9.35
CA VAL A 78 10.63 9.45 9.25
C VAL A 78 10.94 10.13 10.57
N ALA A 79 11.68 9.44 11.44
CA ALA A 79 12.09 10.01 12.70
C ALA A 79 12.97 11.15 12.22
N ARG A 80 12.37 12.33 12.19
CA ARG A 80 12.92 13.58 11.72
C ARG A 80 14.28 13.66 12.40
N PHE A 81 15.33 13.35 11.64
CA PHE A 81 16.70 13.45 12.11
C PHE A 81 16.79 14.86 12.69
N PRO A 82 17.07 15.03 14.00
CA PRO A 82 17.41 16.35 14.46
C PRO A 82 18.74 16.66 13.79
N VAL A 83 18.69 17.51 12.75
CA VAL A 83 19.88 18.16 12.22
C VAL A 83 20.50 18.91 13.40
N ARG A 84 21.52 18.31 14.01
CA ARG A 84 22.35 19.04 14.96
C ARG A 84 23.13 20.05 14.14
N VAL A 85 22.62 21.27 14.06
CA VAL A 85 23.46 22.45 13.88
C VAL A 85 24.48 22.41 15.00
N ARG A 86 25.73 22.12 14.66
CA ARG A 86 26.86 22.35 15.56
C ARG A 86 27.11 23.85 15.52
N GLU A 87 26.59 24.54 16.52
CA GLU A 87 26.91 25.93 16.83
C GLU A 87 28.44 26.08 16.90
N GLY A 88 29.00 26.83 15.97
CA GLY A 88 30.40 27.18 15.98
C GLY A 88 30.69 28.07 17.18
N ARG A 89 31.52 27.61 18.11
CA ARG A 89 32.18 28.47 19.08
C ARG A 89 33.68 28.40 18.86
N LEU A 90 34.16 29.26 17.97
CA LEU A 90 35.54 29.73 18.01
C LEU A 90 35.66 30.57 19.29
N ALA A 91 36.23 29.97 20.34
CA ALA A 91 36.73 30.71 21.49
C ALA A 91 38.23 30.96 21.25
N ALA A 92 38.55 32.14 20.75
CA ALA A 92 39.84 32.79 20.85
C ALA A 92 39.56 34.26 21.20
N VAL A 93 40.47 34.89 21.96
CA VAL A 93 40.35 36.14 22.76
C VAL A 93 39.85 35.85 24.19
N VAL A 94 40.64 36.04 25.26
CA VAL A 94 41.70 37.02 25.52
C VAL A 94 42.85 36.42 26.34
#